data_AF-A0A971G804-F1
#
_entry.id   AF-A0A971G804-F1
#
_cell.length_a   1.000
_cell.length_b   1.000
_cell.length_c   1.000
_cell.angle_alpha   90.00
_cell.angle_beta   90.00
_cell.angle_gamma   90.00
#
_symmetry.space_group_name_H-M   'P 1'
#
loop_
_entity.id
_entity.type
_entity.pdbx_description
1 polymer ?
#
loop_
_entity_poly.entity_id
_entity_poly.type
_entity_poly.pdbx_seq_one_letter_code
_entity_poly.pdbx_strand_id
1 'polypeptide(L)'
;SLAREAEVLFLEANYDREMLKNGPYPPPLKARIASKGGHLSNDEALTFLAESGFSGSHVYFIHISDTNNSVPLLEAAARISSPVPFTVCAKGACYGVVGS
;
A
#
# COMPACT_ATOMS: atom_id res chain seq x y z
N SER A 1 16.43 7.21 5.45
CA SER A 1 15.01 7.43 5.80
C SER A 1 14.77 6.74 7.14
N LEU A 2 13.73 7.12 7.91
CA LEU A 2 13.35 6.36 9.10
C LEU A 2 12.99 4.90 8.76
N ALA A 3 12.50 4.65 7.54
CA ALA A 3 12.26 3.29 7.05
C ALA A 3 13.54 2.43 7.02
N ARG A 4 14.69 2.96 6.59
CA ARG A 4 15.96 2.19 6.59
C ARG A 4 16.34 1.60 7.96
N GLU A 5 15.97 2.28 9.04
CA GLU A 5 16.30 1.89 10.40
C GLU A 5 15.20 1.04 11.06
N ALA A 6 14.07 0.82 10.36
CA ALA A 6 12.96 0.05 10.86
C ALA A 6 13.13 -1.45 10.60
N GLU A 7 12.71 -2.26 11.56
CA GLU A 7 12.66 -3.72 11.42
C GLU A 7 11.41 -4.18 10.65
N VAL A 8 10.28 -3.48 10.86
CA VAL A 8 9.01 -3.72 10.18
C VAL A 8 8.45 -2.41 9.70
N LEU A 9 7.88 -2.40 8.50
CA LEU A 9 7.24 -1.22 7.93
C LEU A 9 5.74 -1.44 7.71
N PHE A 10 4.92 -0.55 8.24
CA PHE A 10 3.52 -0.42 7.85
C PHE A 10 3.41 0.70 6.83
N LEU A 11 3.04 0.36 5.60
CA LEU A 11 3.08 1.26 4.46
C LEU A 11 1.69 1.43 3.86
N GLU A 12 1.22 2.66 3.75
CA GLU A 12 -0.05 2.96 3.08
C GLU A 12 0.05 2.64 1.58
N ALA A 13 -0.96 1.96 1.04
CA ALA A 13 -1.16 1.74 -0.39
C ALA A 13 -2.65 1.83 -0.69
N ASN A 14 -3.19 3.04 -0.68
CA ASN A 14 -4.62 3.27 -0.61
C ASN A 14 -5.35 2.93 -1.90
N TYR A 15 -4.83 3.35 -3.06
CA TYR A 15 -5.53 3.21 -4.33
C TYR A 15 -4.62 2.72 -5.46
N ASP A 16 -5.22 1.99 -6.39
CA ASP A 16 -4.70 1.78 -7.73
C ASP A 16 -5.09 2.98 -8.61
N ARG A 17 -4.14 3.49 -9.41
CA ARG A 17 -4.36 4.72 -10.21
C ARG A 17 -5.45 4.54 -11.26
N GLU A 18 -5.51 3.39 -11.92
CA GLU A 18 -6.50 3.12 -12.96
C GLU A 18 -7.89 2.86 -12.35
N MET A 19 -7.96 2.16 -11.21
CA MET A 19 -9.20 2.02 -10.46
C MET A 19 -9.70 3.38 -9.96
N LEU A 20 -8.84 4.24 -9.41
CA LEU A 20 -9.25 5.58 -8.98
C LEU A 20 -9.73 6.43 -10.14
N LYS A 21 -9.06 6.38 -11.29
CA LYS A 21 -9.42 7.13 -12.49
C LYS A 21 -10.79 6.70 -13.03
N ASN A 22 -11.03 5.40 -13.15
CA ASN A 22 -12.24 4.83 -13.76
C ASN A 22 -13.37 4.57 -12.75
N GLY A 23 -13.08 4.69 -11.45
CA GLY A 23 -14.00 4.39 -10.36
C GLY A 23 -15.15 5.39 -10.20
N PRO A 24 -16.08 5.11 -9.28
CA PRO A 24 -17.37 5.80 -9.18
C PRO A 24 -17.29 7.20 -8.55
N TYR A 25 -16.14 7.59 -8.00
CA TYR A 25 -16.03 8.85 -7.27
C TYR A 25 -16.13 10.08 -8.20
N PRO A 26 -16.70 11.19 -7.71
CA PRO A 26 -16.74 12.43 -8.49
C PRO A 26 -15.32 13.00 -8.66
N PRO A 27 -15.03 13.73 -9.75
CA PRO A 27 -13.69 14.25 -10.03
C PRO A 27 -13.02 15.04 -8.89
N PRO A 28 -13.71 15.90 -8.11
CA PRO A 28 -13.09 16.60 -6.99
C PRO A 28 -12.57 15.66 -5.90
N LEU A 29 -13.26 14.55 -5.63
CA LEU A 29 -12.82 13.56 -4.65
C LEU A 29 -11.61 12.77 -5.17
N LYS A 30 -11.63 12.37 -6.44
CA LYS A 30 -10.47 11.72 -7.10
C LYS A 30 -9.23 12.62 -7.02
N ALA A 31 -9.38 13.91 -7.31
CA ALA A 31 -8.30 14.88 -7.23
C ALA A 31 -7.75 15.05 -5.80
N ARG A 32 -8.64 15.07 -4.78
CA ARG A 32 -8.20 15.15 -3.38
C ARG A 32 -7.43 13.90 -2.96
N ILE A 33 -7.90 12.71 -3.31
CA ILE A 33 -7.26 11.43 -2.99
C ILE A 33 -5.85 11.38 -3.59
N ALA A 34 -5.69 11.75 -4.86
CA ALA A 34 -4.42 11.73 -5.57
C ALA A 34 -3.53 12.98 -5.34
N SER A 35 -3.93 13.87 -4.44
CA SER A 35 -3.15 15.08 -4.15
C SER A 35 -1.96 14.79 -3.24
N LYS A 36 -0.99 15.71 -3.19
CA LYS A 36 0.18 15.61 -2.30
C LYS A 36 -0.17 15.42 -0.81
N GLY A 37 -1.34 15.91 -0.37
CA GLY A 37 -1.83 15.73 1.00
C GLY A 37 -2.95 14.69 1.12
N GLY A 38 -3.17 13.90 0.07
CA GLY A 38 -4.13 12.82 0.02
C GLY A 38 -3.52 11.51 0.50
N HIS A 39 -3.67 10.48 -0.32
CA HIS A 39 -3.22 9.13 0.00
C HIS A 39 -2.13 8.66 -0.95
N LEU A 40 -1.37 7.64 -0.54
CA LEU A 40 -0.41 6.99 -1.42
C LEU A 40 -1.14 6.01 -2.37
N SER A 41 -0.81 6.09 -3.65
CA SER A 41 -1.11 5.01 -4.59
C SER A 41 -0.25 3.77 -4.33
N ASN A 42 -0.67 2.63 -4.89
CA ASN A 42 0.15 1.41 -4.93
C ASN A 42 1.54 1.69 -5.50
N ASP A 43 1.62 2.42 -6.61
CA ASP A 43 2.89 2.73 -7.27
C ASP A 43 3.79 3.60 -6.38
N GLU A 44 3.23 4.64 -5.75
CA GLU A 44 4.00 5.51 -4.85
C GLU A 44 4.51 4.75 -3.62
N ALA A 45 3.71 3.85 -3.07
CA ALA A 45 4.11 2.99 -1.97
C ALA A 45 5.30 2.10 -2.39
N LEU A 46 5.22 1.45 -3.55
CA LEU A 46 6.27 0.56 -4.04
C LEU A 46 7.54 1.33 -4.45
N THR A 47 7.41 2.50 -5.08
CA THR A 47 8.54 3.38 -5.37
C THR A 47 9.22 3.82 -4.08
N PHE A 48 8.46 4.27 -3.08
CA PHE A 48 9.01 4.61 -1.79
C PHE A 48 9.75 3.43 -1.17
N LEU A 49 9.15 2.23 -1.17
CA LEU A 49 9.78 1.04 -0.60
C LEU A 49 11.13 0.76 -1.28
N ALA A 50 11.19 0.79 -2.61
CA ALA A 50 12.41 0.57 -3.39
C ALA A 50 13.50 1.63 -3.12
N GLU A 51 13.12 2.89 -2.98
CA GLU A 51 14.06 4.01 -2.80
C GLU A 51 14.42 4.25 -1.32
N SER A 52 13.62 3.74 -0.38
CA SER A 52 13.77 4.04 1.05
C SER A 52 15.04 3.46 1.67
N GLY A 53 15.63 2.43 1.04
CA GLY A 53 16.70 1.61 1.60
C GLY A 53 16.22 0.67 2.71
N PHE A 54 14.92 0.37 2.80
CA PHE A 54 14.38 -0.57 3.79
C PHE A 54 14.99 -1.96 3.61
N SER A 55 15.50 -2.52 4.70
CA SER A 55 16.10 -3.86 4.75
C SER A 55 15.68 -4.64 5.99
N GLY A 56 14.58 -4.26 6.63
CA GLY A 56 14.00 -4.98 7.76
C GLY A 56 13.36 -6.31 7.32
N SER A 57 12.76 -7.03 8.26
CA SER A 57 12.22 -8.37 8.00
C SER A 57 10.90 -8.40 7.25
N HIS A 58 10.04 -7.37 7.36
CA HIS A 58 8.68 -7.45 6.80
C HIS A 58 8.03 -6.10 6.48
N VAL A 59 7.21 -6.08 5.43
CA VAL A 59 6.33 -4.94 5.07
C VAL A 59 4.86 -5.33 5.15
N TYR A 60 4.06 -4.51 5.82
CA TYR A 60 2.60 -4.61 5.83
C TYR A 60 2.01 -3.46 5.03
N PHE A 61 1.44 -3.76 3.87
CA PHE A 61 0.67 -2.77 3.11
C PHE A 61 -0.71 -2.60 3.75
N ILE A 62 -1.04 -1.38 4.15
CA ILE A 62 -2.25 -1.06 4.89
C ILE A 62 -3.09 0.02 4.20
N HIS A 63 -4.27 0.25 4.77
CA HIS A 63 -5.18 1.34 4.37
C HIS A 63 -5.67 1.22 2.93
N ILE A 64 -5.90 -0.01 2.47
CA ILE A 64 -6.39 -0.35 1.13
C ILE A 64 -7.83 0.16 0.95
N SER A 65 -8.10 0.89 -0.13
CA SER A 65 -9.44 1.35 -0.49
C SER A 65 -10.32 0.18 -0.94
N ASP A 66 -11.53 0.08 -0.39
CA ASP A 66 -12.54 -0.91 -0.83
C ASP A 66 -13.04 -0.64 -2.26
N THR A 67 -12.90 0.59 -2.75
CA THR A 67 -13.50 1.04 -4.02
C THR A 67 -12.47 1.23 -5.11
N ASN A 68 -11.31 1.79 -4.79
CA ASN A 68 -10.30 2.15 -5.78
C ASN A 68 -9.02 1.31 -5.63
N ASN A 69 -9.10 0.14 -5.02
CA ASN A 69 -7.97 -0.79 -4.94
C ASN A 69 -8.48 -2.23 -4.85
N SER A 70 -7.56 -3.18 -5.02
CA SER A 70 -7.81 -4.58 -4.72
C SER A 70 -6.55 -5.24 -4.18
N VAL A 71 -6.73 -6.14 -3.20
CA VAL A 71 -5.63 -6.91 -2.60
C VAL A 71 -4.82 -7.68 -3.66
N PRO A 72 -5.45 -8.42 -4.60
CA PRO A 72 -4.69 -9.20 -5.59
C PRO A 72 -3.82 -8.33 -6.51
N LEU A 73 -4.27 -7.11 -6.84
CA LEU A 73 -3.52 -6.19 -7.70
C LEU A 73 -2.24 -5.71 -7.01
N LEU A 74 -2.37 -5.21 -5.77
CA LEU A 74 -1.21 -4.76 -5.01
C LEU A 74 -0.26 -5.92 -4.71
N GLU A 75 -0.77 -7.11 -4.37
CA GLU A 75 0.08 -8.28 -4.16
C GLU A 75 0.86 -8.66 -5.43
N ALA A 76 0.23 -8.61 -6.61
CA ALA A 76 0.90 -8.93 -7.87
C ALA A 76 2.05 -7.95 -8.16
N ALA A 77 1.83 -6.65 -7.93
CA ALA A 77 2.87 -5.64 -8.08
C ALA A 77 3.99 -5.81 -7.03
N ALA A 78 3.63 -5.98 -5.75
CA ALA A 78 4.60 -6.15 -4.66
C ALA A 78 5.44 -7.43 -4.80
N ARG A 79 4.89 -8.52 -5.36
CA ARG A 79 5.66 -9.75 -5.68
C ARG A 79 6.83 -9.49 -6.63
N ILE A 80 6.72 -8.49 -7.50
CA ILE A 80 7.75 -8.17 -8.49
C ILE A 80 8.81 -7.25 -7.89
N SER A 81 8.41 -6.31 -7.02
CA SER A 81 9.27 -5.19 -6.61
C SER A 81 9.68 -5.17 -5.14
N SER A 82 9.01 -5.90 -4.26
CA SER A 82 9.33 -5.89 -2.83
C SER A 82 10.66 -6.60 -2.57
N PRO A 83 11.65 -5.95 -1.92
CA PRO A 83 12.93 -6.57 -1.61
C PRO A 83 12.87 -7.55 -0.43
N VAL A 84 11.74 -7.57 0.29
CA VAL A 84 11.54 -8.32 1.53
C VAL A 84 10.17 -8.99 1.54
N PRO A 85 9.93 -9.97 2.44
CA PRO A 85 8.60 -10.51 2.69
C PRO A 85 7.57 -9.41 2.99
N PHE A 86 6.34 -9.63 2.55
CA PHE A 86 5.27 -8.66 2.74
C PHE A 86 3.91 -9.30 2.96
N THR A 87 2.96 -8.49 3.43
CA THR A 87 1.55 -8.83 3.57
C THR A 87 0.69 -7.66 3.13
N VAL A 88 -0.33 -7.92 2.32
CA VAL A 88 -1.33 -6.91 1.97
C VAL A 88 -2.52 -7.07 2.90
N CYS A 89 -2.73 -6.06 3.75
CA CYS A 89 -3.74 -6.09 4.79
C CYS A 89 -5.10 -5.63 4.24
N ALA A 90 -5.93 -6.61 3.89
CA ALA A 90 -7.34 -6.42 3.59
C ALA A 90 -8.07 -5.76 4.77
N LYS A 91 -9.00 -4.87 4.45
CA LYS A 91 -9.80 -4.19 5.47
C LYS A 91 -10.63 -5.19 6.26
N GLY A 92 -10.59 -5.08 7.58
CA GLY A 92 -11.36 -5.95 8.49
C GLY A 92 -10.76 -7.34 8.71
N ALA A 93 -9.62 -7.67 8.08
CA ALA A 93 -8.90 -8.90 8.36
C ALA A 93 -7.92 -8.73 9.53
N CYS A 94 -7.76 -9.79 10.33
CA CYS A 94 -6.76 -9.87 11.38
C CYS A 94 -5.51 -10.56 10.85
N TYR A 95 -4.35 -9.97 11.11
CA TYR A 95 -3.05 -10.48 10.69
C TYR A 95 -2.19 -10.75 11.92
N GLY A 96 -1.72 -11.98 12.05
CA GLY A 96 -0.98 -12.47 13.23
C GLY A 96 -1.58 -13.76 13.78
N VAL A 97 -0.85 -14.41 14.68
CA VAL A 97 -1.35 -15.58 15.41
C VAL A 97 -2.30 -15.07 16.49
N VAL A 98 -3.61 -15.25 16.30
CA VAL A 98 -4.54 -15.23 17.43
C VAL A 98 -4.12 -16.41 18.30
N GLY A 99 -3.68 -16.14 19.53
CA GLY A 99 -2.97 -17.09 20.38
C GLY A 99 -3.58 -18.49 20.41
N SER A 100 -2.67 -19.48 20.35
CA SER A 100 -2.76 -20.90 20.74
C SER A 100 -4.10 -21.43 21.25
#